data_AF-A0A537M0Y8-F1
#
_entry.id   AF-A0A537M0Y8-F1
#
_cell.length_a   1.000
_cell.length_b   1.000
_cell.length_c   1.000
_cell.angle_alpha   90.00
_cell.angle_beta   90.00
_cell.angle_gamma   90.00
#
_symmetry.space_group_name_H-M   'P 1'
#
loop_
_entity.id
_entity.type
_entity.pdbx_description
1 polymer ?
#
loop_
_entity_poly.entity_id
_entity_poly.type
_entity_poly.pdbx_seq_one_letter_code
_entity_poly.pdbx_strand_id
1 'polypeptide(L)'
;TELGLVRVVQIATAQDVGRALNPQSVHGQIEGGTAQGLGLALMEEVLLKDGVIRNASFTDYLIPTILDMPPVVAVLVEEPEPGIPFGAKGVGEPSTVVSPAAILAALRAATGRDLYRAPVRPDDLIGLSPAASPGEPPPSPEVPGPAPIPKYLGLEAGQQEISG
;
A
#
# COMPACT_ATOMS: atom_id res chain seq x y z
N THR A 1 -12.66 -10.40 20.96
CA THR A 1 -11.49 -11.06 20.34
C THR A 1 -11.87 -12.32 19.61
N GLU A 2 -12.93 -13.04 20.00
CA GLU A 2 -13.30 -14.38 19.47
C GLU A 2 -13.46 -14.49 17.94
N LEU A 3 -13.84 -13.41 17.24
CA LEU A 3 -14.06 -13.42 15.79
C LEU A 3 -12.92 -12.80 14.96
N GLY A 4 -11.91 -12.20 15.59
CA GLY A 4 -10.80 -11.54 14.87
C GLY A 4 -11.19 -10.28 14.07
N LEU A 5 -12.41 -9.75 14.23
CA LEU A 5 -12.85 -8.55 13.51
C LEU A 5 -12.11 -7.30 13.99
N VAL A 6 -11.71 -6.45 13.03
CA VAL A 6 -11.01 -5.19 13.27
C VAL A 6 -11.83 -4.04 12.73
N ARG A 7 -11.81 -2.92 13.45
CA ARG A 7 -12.26 -1.62 12.95
C ARG A 7 -11.22 -0.57 13.30
N VAL A 8 -10.70 0.11 12.28
CA VAL A 8 -9.86 1.30 12.49
C VAL A 8 -10.79 2.43 12.93
N VAL A 9 -10.50 3.00 14.10
CA VAL A 9 -11.41 4.00 14.71
C VAL A 9 -11.08 5.43 14.32
N GLN A 10 -9.83 5.71 13.97
CA GLN A 10 -9.31 7.01 13.54
C GLN A 10 -7.92 6.81 12.94
N ILE A 11 -7.55 7.64 11.96
CA ILE A 11 -6.16 7.82 11.54
C ILE A 11 -5.79 9.28 11.74
N ALA A 12 -4.66 9.53 12.39
CA ALA A 12 -4.12 10.87 12.57
C ALA A 12 -2.75 10.95 11.90
N THR A 13 -2.49 12.03 11.16
CA THR A 13 -1.25 12.23 10.45
C THR A 13 -0.80 13.69 10.52
N ALA A 14 0.50 13.88 10.60
CA ALA A 14 1.15 15.16 10.34
C ALA A 14 2.11 14.96 9.18
N GLN A 15 1.92 15.68 8.09
CA GLN A 15 2.69 15.49 6.86
C GLN A 15 3.37 16.79 6.47
N ASP A 16 4.69 16.72 6.25
CA ASP A 16 5.43 17.81 5.63
C ASP A 16 5.10 17.86 4.13
N VAL A 17 4.50 18.96 3.71
CA VAL A 17 4.04 19.19 2.34
C VAL A 17 4.83 20.28 1.64
N GLY A 18 5.89 20.80 2.27
CA GLY A 18 6.62 21.96 1.80
C GLY A 18 5.75 23.20 1.88
N ARG A 19 5.14 23.57 0.75
CA ARG A 19 4.10 24.61 0.68
C ARG A 19 2.83 24.01 0.08
N ALA A 20 1.73 24.09 0.81
CA ALA A 20 0.43 23.62 0.36
C ALA A 20 -0.15 24.57 -0.70
N LEU A 21 0.06 24.23 -1.98
CA LEU A 21 -0.45 25.04 -3.10
C LEU A 21 -1.99 25.05 -3.15
N ASN A 22 -2.60 23.91 -2.83
CA ASN A 22 -4.04 23.76 -2.66
C ASN A 22 -4.29 22.86 -1.44
N PRO A 23 -4.51 23.44 -0.25
CA PRO A 23 -4.70 22.67 0.98
C PRO A 23 -5.84 21.64 0.88
N GLN A 24 -6.95 21.98 0.21
CA GLN A 24 -8.08 21.06 0.05
C GLN A 24 -7.69 19.82 -0.77
N SER A 25 -6.95 20.00 -1.87
CA SER A 25 -6.44 18.86 -2.65
C SER A 25 -5.41 18.04 -1.89
N VAL A 26 -4.58 18.68 -1.06
CA VAL A 26 -3.62 17.96 -0.19
C VAL A 26 -4.37 17.10 0.82
N HIS A 27 -5.41 17.62 1.46
CA HIS A 27 -6.26 16.83 2.37
C HIS A 27 -6.92 15.66 1.64
N GLY A 28 -7.46 15.88 0.43
CA GLY A 28 -8.04 14.79 -0.37
C GLY A 28 -7.04 13.69 -0.75
N GLN A 29 -5.77 14.04 -1.00
CA GLN A 29 -4.70 13.05 -1.24
C GLN A 29 -4.36 12.27 0.03
N ILE A 30 -4.33 12.94 1.18
CA ILE A 30 -4.12 12.27 2.47
C ILE A 30 -5.26 11.29 2.75
N GLU A 31 -6.51 11.70 2.58
CA GLU A 31 -7.69 10.85 2.77
C GLU A 31 -7.70 9.67 1.79
N GLY A 32 -7.44 9.92 0.50
CA GLY A 32 -7.40 8.90 -0.54
C GLY A 32 -6.27 7.88 -0.33
N GLY A 33 -5.07 8.35 -0.01
CA GLY A 33 -3.95 7.44 0.27
C GLY A 33 -4.13 6.70 1.58
N THR A 34 -4.77 7.30 2.60
CA THR A 34 -5.18 6.58 3.81
C THR A 34 -6.20 5.48 3.49
N ALA A 35 -7.15 5.72 2.59
CA ALA A 35 -8.07 4.68 2.13
C ALA A 35 -7.33 3.51 1.47
N GLN A 36 -6.41 3.80 0.53
CA GLN A 36 -5.57 2.76 -0.10
C GLN A 36 -4.75 1.99 0.95
N GLY A 37 -4.16 2.71 1.89
CA GLY A 37 -3.35 2.09 2.93
C GLY A 37 -4.17 1.22 3.89
N LEU A 38 -5.42 1.59 4.18
CA LEU A 38 -6.36 0.75 4.94
C LEU A 38 -6.70 -0.53 4.18
N GLY A 39 -6.96 -0.42 2.87
CA GLY A 39 -7.19 -1.55 1.98
C GLY A 39 -6.02 -2.51 2.00
N LEU A 40 -4.81 -2.04 1.71
CA LEU A 40 -3.58 -2.84 1.76
C LEU A 40 -3.35 -3.51 3.12
N ALA A 41 -3.72 -2.85 4.22
CA ALA A 41 -3.49 -3.36 5.56
C ALA A 41 -4.43 -4.51 5.95
N LEU A 42 -5.70 -4.48 5.49
CA LEU A 42 -6.77 -5.30 6.06
C LEU A 42 -7.64 -6.05 5.04
N MET A 43 -7.58 -5.70 3.75
CA MET A 43 -8.59 -6.14 2.77
C MET A 43 -7.98 -6.65 1.46
N GLU A 44 -7.05 -5.89 0.89
CA GLU A 44 -6.58 -6.07 -0.48
C GLU A 44 -5.52 -7.17 -0.61
N GLU A 45 -5.81 -8.20 -1.40
CA GLU A 45 -4.87 -9.27 -1.72
C GLU A 45 -5.18 -9.86 -3.10
N VAL A 46 -4.17 -9.91 -3.97
CA VAL A 46 -4.30 -10.62 -5.26
C VAL A 46 -4.01 -12.09 -5.04
N LEU A 47 -5.00 -12.94 -5.32
CA LEU A 47 -4.85 -14.40 -5.21
C LEU A 47 -4.45 -14.97 -6.56
N LEU A 48 -3.24 -15.51 -6.65
CA LEU A 48 -2.75 -16.22 -7.84
C LEU A 48 -2.84 -17.73 -7.65
N LYS A 49 -3.28 -18.44 -8.69
CA LYS A 49 -3.13 -19.90 -8.79
C LYS A 49 -2.90 -20.28 -10.25
N ASP A 50 -1.81 -21.01 -10.48
CA ASP A 50 -1.35 -21.42 -11.82
C ASP A 50 -1.10 -20.23 -12.76
N GLY A 51 -0.54 -19.14 -12.23
CA GLY A 51 -0.28 -17.89 -12.98
C GLY A 51 -1.53 -17.05 -13.29
N VAL A 52 -2.71 -17.46 -12.81
CA VAL A 52 -3.98 -16.78 -13.07
C VAL A 52 -4.53 -16.13 -11.80
N ILE A 53 -4.98 -14.88 -11.92
CA ILE A 53 -5.68 -14.15 -10.84
C ILE A 53 -7.04 -14.80 -10.60
N ARG A 54 -7.32 -15.19 -9.35
CA ARG A 54 -8.56 -15.89 -8.96
C ARG A 54 -9.66 -14.97 -8.47
N ASN A 55 -9.30 -13.75 -8.09
CA ASN A 55 -10.23 -12.74 -7.58
C ASN A 55 -10.18 -11.44 -8.41
N ALA A 56 -10.28 -11.56 -9.74
CA ALA A 56 -10.16 -10.41 -10.66
C ALA A 56 -11.44 -9.53 -10.73
N SER A 57 -12.29 -9.57 -9.70
CA SER A 57 -13.56 -8.84 -9.64
C SER A 57 -13.58 -7.95 -8.39
N PHE A 58 -14.35 -6.86 -8.40
CA PHE A 58 -14.53 -6.00 -7.21
C PHE A 58 -15.36 -6.65 -6.09
N THR A 59 -15.96 -7.81 -6.34
CA THR A 59 -16.63 -8.59 -5.31
C THR A 59 -15.64 -9.44 -4.53
N ASP A 60 -14.60 -9.95 -5.20
CA ASP A 60 -13.65 -10.90 -4.64
C ASP A 60 -12.29 -10.25 -4.26
N TYR A 61 -11.96 -9.11 -4.87
CA TYR A 61 -10.87 -8.23 -4.46
C TYR A 61 -11.47 -7.08 -3.66
N LEU A 62 -11.39 -7.21 -2.33
CA LEU A 62 -12.04 -6.29 -1.42
C LEU A 62 -11.30 -4.96 -1.37
N ILE A 63 -11.96 -3.90 -1.80
CA ILE A 63 -11.53 -2.51 -1.60
C ILE A 63 -12.37 -1.87 -0.47
N PRO A 64 -11.80 -0.92 0.29
CA PRO A 64 -12.55 -0.22 1.33
C PRO A 64 -13.79 0.48 0.80
N THR A 65 -14.90 0.34 1.51
CA THR A 65 -16.11 1.12 1.29
C THR A 65 -16.12 2.38 2.16
N ILE A 66 -17.12 3.24 1.96
CA ILE A 66 -17.33 4.41 2.83
C ILE A 66 -17.56 4.04 4.30
N LEU A 67 -18.07 2.84 4.59
CA LEU A 67 -18.32 2.39 5.96
C LEU A 67 -17.05 1.87 6.64
N ASP A 68 -16.02 1.54 5.86
CA ASP A 68 -14.73 1.08 6.37
C ASP A 68 -13.80 2.27 6.69
N MET A 69 -14.06 3.44 6.09
CA MET A 69 -13.22 4.61 6.26
C MET A 69 -13.32 5.21 7.66
N PRO A 70 -12.19 5.31 8.40
CA PRO A 70 -12.15 6.01 9.66
C PRO A 70 -12.13 7.53 9.43
N PRO A 71 -12.49 8.34 10.45
CA PRO A 71 -12.13 9.76 10.46
C PRO A 71 -10.62 9.94 10.30
N VAL A 72 -10.23 10.84 9.38
CA VAL A 72 -8.83 11.19 9.13
C VAL A 72 -8.56 12.60 9.66
N VAL A 73 -7.64 12.70 10.64
CA VAL A 73 -7.20 13.97 11.21
C VAL A 73 -5.82 14.30 10.65
N ALA A 74 -5.74 15.30 9.77
CA ALA A 74 -4.51 15.66 9.08
C ALA A 74 -4.01 17.05 9.48
N VAL A 75 -2.75 17.13 9.88
CA VAL A 75 -2.01 18.39 10.09
C VAL A 75 -1.02 18.55 8.95
N LEU A 76 -1.10 19.67 8.24
CA LEU A 76 -0.12 20.03 7.21
C LEU A 76 1.03 20.78 7.88
N VAL A 77 2.22 20.21 7.77
CA VAL A 77 3.46 20.86 8.19
C VAL A 77 4.03 21.55 6.94
N GLU A 78 4.20 22.86 7.00
CA GLU A 78 4.71 23.64 5.87
C GLU A 78 6.17 24.04 6.12
N GLU A 79 7.10 23.23 5.62
CA GLU A 79 8.55 23.53 5.60
C GLU A 79 9.05 23.59 4.14
N PRO A 80 9.04 24.79 3.50
CA PRO A 80 9.30 24.94 2.07
C PRO A 80 10.66 24.38 1.62
N GLU A 81 10.68 23.58 0.55
CA GLU A 81 11.91 23.00 0.02
C GLU A 81 12.75 24.04 -0.75
N PRO A 82 14.01 24.31 -0.35
CA PRO A 82 14.88 25.25 -1.06
C PRO A 82 15.14 24.82 -2.51
N GLY A 83 15.06 25.76 -3.44
CA GLY A 83 15.35 25.50 -4.86
C GLY A 83 14.22 24.81 -5.64
N ILE A 84 13.12 24.42 -4.99
CA ILE A 84 11.92 23.90 -5.66
C ILE A 84 10.93 25.04 -5.92
N PRO A 85 10.29 25.11 -7.10
CA PRO A 85 9.25 26.09 -7.38
C PRO A 85 8.19 26.13 -6.27
N PHE A 86 7.99 27.31 -5.71
CA PHE A 86 7.07 27.57 -4.59
C PHE A 86 7.40 26.80 -3.28
N GLY A 87 8.49 26.04 -3.23
CA GLY A 87 8.88 25.22 -2.08
C GLY A 87 7.96 24.03 -1.80
N ALA A 88 7.18 23.57 -2.78
CA ALA A 88 6.23 22.47 -2.62
C ALA A 88 6.92 21.09 -2.56
N LYS A 89 6.35 20.15 -1.81
CA LYS A 89 6.76 18.73 -1.78
C LYS A 89 5.64 17.84 -2.32
N GLY A 90 5.99 16.62 -2.75
CA GLY A 90 5.02 15.62 -3.18
C GLY A 90 4.18 15.10 -2.01
N VAL A 91 2.86 14.96 -2.22
CA VAL A 91 1.92 14.58 -1.13
C VAL A 91 1.08 13.33 -1.39
N GLY A 92 1.09 12.80 -2.62
CA GLY A 92 0.15 11.75 -3.02
C GLY A 92 0.44 10.35 -2.45
N GLU A 93 1.72 9.99 -2.34
CA GLU A 93 2.14 8.65 -1.91
C GLU A 93 2.34 8.47 -0.40
N PRO A 94 2.81 9.48 0.39
CA PRO A 94 3.17 9.26 1.78
C PRO A 94 2.06 8.64 2.65
N SER A 95 0.81 9.08 2.51
CA SER A 95 -0.33 8.52 3.25
C SER A 95 -0.59 7.05 2.91
N THR A 96 -0.47 6.66 1.64
CA THR A 96 -0.60 5.26 1.18
C THR A 96 0.49 4.37 1.76
N VAL A 97 1.72 4.87 1.85
CA VAL A 97 2.87 4.10 2.36
C VAL A 97 2.82 3.92 3.87
N VAL A 98 2.46 4.97 4.62
CA VAL A 98 2.57 4.98 6.09
C VAL A 98 1.34 4.35 6.77
N SER A 99 0.15 4.52 6.19
CA SER A 99 -1.10 4.05 6.82
C SER A 99 -1.10 2.54 7.10
N PRO A 100 -0.65 1.63 6.19
CA PRO A 100 -0.61 0.20 6.50
C PRO A 100 0.29 -0.13 7.69
N ALA A 101 1.49 0.46 7.72
CA ALA A 101 2.45 0.24 8.79
C ALA A 101 1.89 0.70 10.16
N ALA A 102 1.23 1.86 10.18
CA ALA A 102 0.59 2.39 11.38
C ALA A 102 -0.56 1.49 11.88
N ILE A 103 -1.40 0.98 10.97
CA ILE A 103 -2.49 0.06 11.29
C ILE A 103 -1.94 -1.25 11.88
N LEU A 104 -0.95 -1.86 11.23
CA LEU A 104 -0.33 -3.09 11.74
C LEU A 104 0.33 -2.87 13.10
N ALA A 105 1.01 -1.73 13.31
CA ALA A 105 1.58 -1.39 14.61
C ALA A 105 0.50 -1.27 15.70
N ALA A 106 -0.63 -0.62 15.40
CA ALA A 106 -1.76 -0.53 16.32
C ALA A 106 -2.36 -1.90 16.64
N LEU A 107 -2.47 -2.79 15.66
CA LEU A 107 -2.94 -4.16 15.86
C LEU A 107 -2.00 -4.99 16.74
N ARG A 108 -0.68 -4.89 16.52
CA ARG A 108 0.32 -5.54 17.39
C ARG A 108 0.21 -5.01 18.83
N ALA A 109 0.07 -3.70 19.01
CA ALA A 109 -0.11 -3.11 20.33
C ALA A 109 -1.41 -3.55 21.01
N ALA A 110 -2.51 -3.65 20.26
CA ALA A 110 -3.82 -4.03 20.80
C ALA A 110 -3.96 -5.53 21.11
N THR A 111 -3.23 -6.39 20.40
CA THR A 111 -3.38 -7.85 20.49
C THR A 111 -2.18 -8.58 21.09
N GLY A 112 -1.01 -7.95 21.13
CA GLY A 112 0.25 -8.58 21.53
C GLY A 112 0.78 -9.62 20.52
N ARG A 113 0.20 -9.71 19.32
CA ARG A 113 0.59 -10.68 18.30
C ARG A 113 1.69 -10.17 17.40
N ASP A 114 2.50 -11.10 16.92
CA ASP A 114 3.52 -10.89 15.91
C ASP A 114 2.92 -10.91 14.49
N LEU A 115 2.50 -9.74 14.00
CA LEU A 115 1.85 -9.59 12.69
C LEU A 115 2.86 -9.05 11.67
N TYR A 116 3.48 -9.88 10.82
CA TYR A 116 4.52 -9.44 9.86
C TYR A 116 4.06 -9.35 8.40
N ARG A 117 2.79 -9.65 8.13
CA ARG A 117 2.24 -9.70 6.78
C ARG A 117 0.96 -8.86 6.70
N ALA A 118 0.75 -8.31 5.51
CA ALA A 118 -0.47 -7.62 5.13
C ALA A 118 -1.07 -8.34 3.89
N PRO A 119 -2.41 -8.35 3.73
CA PRO A 119 -3.36 -7.84 4.72
C PRO A 119 -3.42 -8.74 5.97
N VAL A 120 -3.74 -8.14 7.12
CA VAL A 120 -4.01 -8.89 8.36
C VAL A 120 -5.43 -9.42 8.31
N ARG A 121 -5.56 -10.74 8.33
CA ARG A 121 -6.84 -11.45 8.27
C ARG A 121 -7.38 -11.71 9.68
N PRO A 122 -8.71 -11.89 9.84
CA PRO A 122 -9.29 -12.24 11.13
C PRO A 122 -8.63 -13.47 11.79
N ASP A 123 -8.30 -14.48 10.99
CA ASP A 123 -7.62 -15.72 11.42
C ASP A 123 -6.25 -15.46 12.07
N ASP A 124 -5.52 -14.44 11.61
CA ASP A 124 -4.24 -14.03 12.18
C ASP A 124 -4.43 -13.50 13.60
N LEU A 125 -5.56 -12.84 13.86
CA LEU A 125 -5.89 -12.19 15.13
C LEU A 125 -6.48 -13.14 16.16
N ILE A 126 -7.09 -14.24 15.72
CA ILE A 126 -7.54 -15.33 16.60
C ILE A 126 -6.53 -16.48 16.71
N GLY A 127 -5.47 -16.46 15.91
CA GLY A 127 -4.36 -17.43 16.01
C GLY A 127 -4.65 -18.76 15.34
N LEU A 128 -5.51 -18.77 14.33
CA LEU A 128 -5.73 -19.92 13.45
C LEU A 128 -4.67 -19.97 12.34
N SER A 129 -4.08 -18.83 11.98
CA SER A 129 -2.96 -18.78 11.04
C SER A 129 -1.65 -19.20 11.71
N PRO A 130 -0.77 -19.92 10.99
CA PRO A 130 0.57 -20.21 11.48
C PRO A 130 1.34 -18.91 11.73
N ALA A 131 2.16 -18.89 12.78
CA ALA A 131 3.00 -17.74 13.09
C ALA A 131 3.91 -17.43 11.90
N ALA A 132 3.94 -16.18 11.45
CA ALA A 132 4.86 -15.76 10.41
C ALA A 132 6.31 -15.91 10.94
N SER A 133 7.13 -16.69 10.24
CA SER A 133 8.55 -16.84 10.55
C SER A 133 9.27 -15.51 10.30
N PRO A 134 10.01 -14.95 11.28
CA PRO A 134 10.81 -13.77 11.05
C PRO A 134 11.96 -14.13 10.10
N GLY A 135 11.98 -13.55 8.89
CA GLY A 135 13.18 -13.50 8.05
C GLY A 135 13.10 -14.15 6.67
N GLU A 136 12.04 -14.87 6.33
CA GLU A 136 11.90 -15.41 4.97
C GLU A 136 10.80 -14.65 4.22
N PRO A 137 11.14 -13.96 3.11
CA PRO A 137 10.11 -13.46 2.21
C PRO A 137 9.20 -14.64 1.83
N PRO A 138 7.90 -14.40 1.54
CA PRO A 138 7.11 -15.44 0.89
C PRO A 138 7.88 -15.97 -0.33
N PRO A 139 7.78 -17.28 -0.63
CA PRO A 139 8.27 -17.77 -1.91
C PRO A 139 7.64 -16.91 -3.01
N SER A 140 8.47 -16.35 -3.88
CA SER A 140 7.97 -15.67 -5.07
C SER A 140 7.01 -16.63 -5.78
N PRO A 141 5.83 -16.17 -6.22
CA PRO A 141 4.98 -17.02 -7.04
C PRO A 141 5.82 -17.50 -8.23
N GLU A 142 5.71 -18.79 -8.56
CA GLU A 142 6.28 -19.33 -9.80
C GLU A 142 5.49 -18.73 -10.96
N VAL A 143 5.91 -17.55 -11.41
CA VAL A 143 5.37 -16.89 -12.59
C VAL A 143 6.26 -17.32 -13.76
N PRO A 144 5.77 -18.10 -14.72
CA PRO A 144 6.50 -18.35 -15.96
C PRO A 144 6.92 -17.00 -16.54
N GLY A 145 8.22 -16.82 -16.80
CA GLY A 145 8.72 -15.57 -17.38
C GLY A 145 7.92 -15.19 -18.64
N PRO A 146 7.79 -13.90 -18.96
CA PRO A 146 7.11 -13.49 -20.18
C PRO A 146 7.73 -14.25 -21.36
N ALA A 147 6.88 -14.75 -22.26
CA ALA A 147 7.36 -15.35 -23.50
C ALA A 147 8.32 -14.34 -24.18
N PRO A 148 9.46 -14.79 -24.72
CA PRO A 148 10.40 -13.91 -25.41
C PRO A 148 9.63 -13.07 -26.42
N ILE A 149 9.81 -11.74 -26.37
CA ILE A 149 9.18 -10.83 -27.33
C ILE A 149 9.50 -11.36 -28.73
N PRO A 150 8.48 -11.73 -29.53
CA PRO A 150 8.73 -12.23 -30.87
C PRO A 150 9.50 -11.16 -31.66
N LYS A 151 10.64 -11.53 -32.24
CA LYS A 151 11.40 -10.65 -33.13
C LYS A 151 10.57 -10.42 -34.41
N TYR A 152 9.70 -9.41 -34.41
CA TYR A 152 9.00 -8.98 -35.62
C TYR A 152 9.74 -7.79 -36.26
N LEU A 153 10.11 -8.00 -37.53
CA LEU A 153 10.61 -7.03 -38.50
C LEU A 153 11.94 -6.33 -38.18
N GLY A 154 13.06 -7.05 -38.36
CA GLY A 154 14.24 -6.55 -39.08
C GLY A 154 14.97 -5.27 -38.60
N LEU A 155 14.75 -4.77 -37.39
CA LEU A 155 15.50 -3.64 -36.84
C LEU A 155 16.71 -4.13 -36.02
N GLU A 156 17.63 -4.82 -36.68
CA GLU A 156 19.05 -4.79 -36.30
C GLU A 156 19.72 -3.66 -37.07
N ALA A 157 19.46 -2.42 -36.66
CA ALA A 157 20.22 -1.26 -37.11
C ALA A 157 20.17 -0.21 -35.99
N GLY A 158 21.19 -0.18 -35.13
CA GLY A 158 21.33 0.89 -34.14
C GLY A 158 22.16 0.62 -32.88
N GLN A 159 22.81 -0.54 -32.74
CA GLN A 159 23.83 -0.74 -31.71
C GLN A 159 25.24 -0.59 -32.29
N GLN A 160 25.56 0.61 -32.79
CA GLN A 160 26.93 1.10 -32.86
C GLN A 160 26.94 2.60 -32.55
N GLU A 161 27.94 3.02 -31.78
CA GLU A 161 28.26 4.38 -31.31
C GLU A 161 27.56 4.89 -30.05
N ILE A 162 27.97 4.37 -28.88
CA ILE A 162 28.37 5.23 -27.75
C ILE A 162 29.56 4.57 -27.03
N SER A 163 30.74 4.67 -27.62
CA SER A 163 32.02 4.59 -26.91
C SER A 163 32.95 5.58 -27.57
N GLY A 164 32.97 6.79 -27.02
CA GLY A 164 33.88 7.88 -27.32
C GLY A 164 33.95 8.76 -26.09
#